data_AF-A0A533Z2X7-F1
#
_entry.id   AF-A0A533Z2X7-F1
#
_cell.length_a   1.000
_cell.length_b   1.000
_cell.length_c   1.000
_cell.angle_alpha   90.00
_cell.angle_beta   90.00
_cell.angle_gamma   90.00
#
_symmetry.space_group_name_H-M   'P 1'
#
loop_
_entity.id
_entity.type
_entity.pdbx_description
1 polymer ?
#
loop_
_entity_poly.entity_id
_entity_poly.type
_entity_poly.pdbx_seq_one_letter_code
_entity_poly.pdbx_strand_id
1 'polypeptide(L)'
;MGSNPEACQLASMSKGGRSRGWAFRAIRRELLGFRFDYPIEIIPGAGSLDSLHYYIASDYLFLDDLEFDENGVPMRNYRAHGPQYNPLFVAWWGLVNLERYLKTTDEECLKTFFLQVEWLRTNAVERKDGAVVWPIYFDWQEGYCRLRAPWISAMYQGVVVSALVRGYRISGDKRLLALCEKAARVFEKSIEDGGVRTSENGLVLYEEYPGYPLPRVLDGFLFSLLGLYDLAVETSKADVWDLFNQGIEGLTHVLGFWDYRGKWSWYGSHGYLCPPHYHKVNCLLLRILGNVTGKEALIRMAKSWDYNRRSLMDKLEIFIVFTLTKNWARLRLPRN
;
A
#
# COMPACT_ATOMS: atom_id res chain seq x y z
N MET A 1 39.01 20.47 -29.37
CA MET A 1 39.85 20.08 -28.22
C MET A 1 39.83 21.25 -27.25
N GLY A 2 39.49 21.15 -25.97
CA GLY A 2 39.26 19.97 -25.16
C GLY A 2 38.11 20.20 -24.18
N SER A 3 37.22 19.21 -24.13
CA SER A 3 36.37 18.94 -22.98
C SER A 3 37.28 18.76 -21.76
N ASN A 4 37.17 19.66 -20.77
CA ASN A 4 37.94 19.58 -19.53
C ASN A 4 37.54 18.31 -18.76
N PRO A 5 38.40 17.27 -18.68
CA PRO A 5 38.04 15.98 -18.07
C PRO A 5 37.83 16.07 -16.55
N GLU A 6 38.37 17.10 -15.91
CA GLU A 6 38.32 17.27 -14.44
C GLU A 6 36.96 17.73 -13.94
N ALA A 7 36.21 18.52 -14.73
CA ALA A 7 34.87 18.97 -14.35
C ALA A 7 33.85 17.82 -14.32
N CYS A 8 34.05 16.79 -15.15
CA CYS A 8 33.20 15.60 -15.18
C CYS A 8 33.56 14.58 -14.08
N GLN A 9 34.80 14.60 -13.58
CA GLN A 9 35.24 13.78 -12.44
C GLN A 9 34.84 14.37 -11.07
N LEU A 10 34.85 15.70 -10.91
CA LEU A 10 34.42 16.34 -9.66
C LEU A 10 32.90 16.24 -9.42
N ALA A 11 32.09 16.24 -10.49
CA ALA A 11 30.65 16.03 -10.41
C ALA A 11 30.27 14.56 -10.06
N SER A 12 31.10 13.58 -10.46
CA SER A 12 30.90 12.16 -10.10
C SER A 12 31.38 11.84 -8.69
N MET A 13 32.45 12.49 -8.21
CA MET A 13 32.95 12.36 -6.83
C MET A 13 32.04 13.00 -5.78
N SER A 14 31.36 14.11 -6.10
CA SER A 14 30.39 14.81 -5.24
C SER A 14 29.08 14.03 -4.99
N LYS A 15 28.65 13.22 -5.97
CA LYS A 15 27.50 12.31 -5.83
C LYS A 15 27.84 11.04 -5.03
N GLY A 16 29.08 10.55 -5.15
CA GLY A 16 29.58 9.39 -4.41
C GLY A 16 29.73 9.65 -2.89
N GLY A 17 30.19 10.84 -2.50
CA GLY A 17 30.37 11.22 -1.09
C GLY A 17 29.07 11.42 -0.30
N ARG A 18 28.05 12.04 -0.91
CA ARG A 18 26.71 12.21 -0.32
C ARG A 18 25.95 10.87 -0.19
N SER A 19 26.14 9.96 -1.14
CA SER A 19 25.55 8.63 -1.15
C SER A 19 26.06 7.74 0.00
N ARG A 20 27.38 7.75 0.26
CA ARG A 20 28.02 6.95 1.33
C ARG A 20 27.61 7.40 2.73
N GLY A 21 27.60 8.72 2.99
CA GLY A 21 27.13 9.26 4.28
C GLY A 21 25.66 8.99 4.55
N TRP A 22 24.81 8.99 3.50
CA TRP A 22 23.41 8.62 3.63
C TRP A 22 23.21 7.12 3.86
N ALA A 23 23.92 6.26 3.12
CA ALA A 23 23.84 4.81 3.32
C ALA A 23 24.22 4.42 4.75
N PHE A 24 25.28 5.02 5.30
CA PHE A 24 25.69 4.80 6.69
C PHE A 24 24.63 5.30 7.69
N ARG A 25 24.02 6.48 7.46
CA ARG A 25 22.92 6.99 8.29
C ARG A 25 21.66 6.12 8.21
N ALA A 26 21.30 5.62 7.01
CA ALA A 26 20.17 4.73 6.82
C ALA A 26 20.38 3.40 7.53
N ILE A 27 21.57 2.80 7.41
CA ILE A 27 21.96 1.59 8.14
C ILE A 27 21.89 1.83 9.65
N ARG A 28 22.45 2.93 10.15
CA ARG A 28 22.40 3.27 11.59
C ARG A 28 20.97 3.47 12.07
N ARG A 29 20.11 4.15 11.30
CA ARG A 29 18.69 4.35 11.62
C ARG A 29 17.94 3.04 11.67
N GLU A 30 18.25 2.09 10.79
CA GLU A 30 17.61 0.78 10.78
C GLU A 30 18.11 -0.11 11.91
N LEU A 31 19.42 -0.16 12.18
CA LEU A 31 19.96 -0.94 13.28
C LEU A 31 19.46 -0.45 14.64
N LEU A 32 19.35 0.87 14.83
CA LEU A 32 18.85 1.47 16.07
C LEU A 32 17.32 1.58 16.14
N GLY A 33 16.66 1.55 14.98
CA GLY A 33 15.22 1.73 14.83
C GLY A 33 14.44 0.45 14.59
N PHE A 34 15.12 -0.70 14.42
CA PHE A 34 14.44 -1.98 14.28
C PHE A 34 13.68 -2.30 15.56
N ARG A 35 12.36 -2.34 15.45
CA ARG A 35 11.47 -2.77 16.53
C ARG A 35 10.63 -3.91 15.99
N PHE A 36 10.21 -4.82 16.85
CA PHE A 36 9.25 -5.85 16.45
C PHE A 36 7.82 -5.36 16.62
N ASP A 37 7.60 -4.48 17.61
CA ASP A 37 6.30 -3.91 17.90
C ASP A 37 6.15 -2.53 17.26
N TYR A 38 5.00 -2.33 16.63
CA TYR A 38 4.59 -1.07 16.01
C TYR A 38 3.15 -0.77 16.42
N PRO A 39 2.84 0.49 16.76
CA PRO A 39 1.52 0.91 17.23
C PRO A 39 0.53 0.98 16.06
N ILE A 40 0.13 -0.20 15.59
CA ILE A 40 -0.88 -0.41 14.56
C ILE A 40 -1.84 -1.46 15.12
N GLU A 41 -3.12 -1.14 15.12
CA GLU A 41 -4.16 -1.94 15.74
C GLU A 41 -5.32 -2.16 14.74
N ILE A 42 -6.02 -3.29 14.89
CA ILE A 42 -7.28 -3.51 14.17
C ILE A 42 -8.35 -2.72 14.89
N ILE A 43 -9.22 -2.07 14.12
CA ILE A 43 -10.40 -1.39 14.66
C ILE A 43 -11.56 -2.40 14.71
N PRO A 44 -12.08 -2.74 15.90
CA PRO A 44 -13.25 -3.60 16.01
C PRO A 44 -14.46 -3.00 15.29
N GLY A 45 -15.26 -3.84 14.65
CA GLY A 45 -16.49 -3.39 13.97
C GLY A 45 -16.27 -2.73 12.60
N ALA A 46 -15.05 -2.68 12.07
CA ALA A 46 -14.80 -2.33 10.68
C ALA A 46 -15.36 -3.41 9.71
N GLY A 47 -15.81 -2.98 8.53
CA GLY A 47 -16.20 -3.87 7.43
C GLY A 47 -17.66 -4.37 7.41
N SER A 48 -18.51 -3.93 8.32
CA SER A 48 -19.97 -4.06 8.15
C SER A 48 -20.54 -2.93 7.29
N LEU A 49 -21.77 -3.13 6.78
CA LEU A 49 -22.46 -2.17 5.90
C LEU A 49 -22.64 -0.80 6.56
N ASP A 50 -22.95 -0.75 7.85
CA ASP A 50 -23.19 0.50 8.57
C ASP A 50 -21.92 1.11 9.20
N SER A 51 -20.77 0.43 9.08
CA SER A 51 -19.55 0.87 9.77
C SER A 51 -18.87 2.03 9.06
N LEU A 52 -18.50 3.06 9.82
CA LEU A 52 -17.63 4.14 9.33
C LEU A 52 -16.15 3.86 9.61
N HIS A 53 -15.83 2.89 10.47
CA HIS A 53 -14.45 2.55 10.81
C HIS A 53 -13.71 1.93 9.64
N TYR A 54 -12.45 2.32 9.46
CA TYR A 54 -11.51 1.59 8.61
C TYR A 54 -10.86 0.43 9.37
N TYR A 55 -10.25 -0.52 8.66
CA TYR A 55 -9.83 -1.79 9.25
C TYR A 55 -8.67 -1.69 10.25
N ILE A 56 -7.78 -0.72 10.06
CA ILE A 56 -6.63 -0.50 10.95
C ILE A 56 -6.50 0.97 11.32
N ALA A 57 -6.09 1.24 12.55
CA ALA A 57 -5.75 2.57 13.05
C ALA A 57 -4.24 2.70 13.22
N SER A 58 -3.68 3.83 12.79
CA SER A 58 -2.31 4.23 13.11
C SER A 58 -2.12 5.73 12.93
N ASP A 59 -1.49 6.38 13.92
CA ASP A 59 -1.01 7.77 13.81
C ASP A 59 0.41 7.87 13.23
N TYR A 60 0.92 6.79 12.63
CA TYR A 60 2.28 6.72 12.08
C TYR A 60 2.33 6.13 10.68
N LEU A 61 1.53 5.09 10.41
CA LEU A 61 1.53 4.42 9.11
C LEU A 61 1.19 5.40 7.99
N PHE A 62 2.07 5.51 6.99
CA PHE A 62 1.92 6.37 5.82
C PHE A 62 1.83 7.89 6.08
N LEU A 63 2.14 8.36 7.29
CA LEU A 63 2.10 9.79 7.63
C LEU A 63 3.47 10.50 7.56
N ASP A 64 4.55 9.74 7.42
CA ASP A 64 5.90 10.29 7.24
C ASP A 64 6.03 11.05 5.91
N ASP A 65 6.83 12.12 5.89
CA ASP A 65 7.16 12.91 4.69
C ASP A 65 5.93 13.47 3.94
N LEU A 66 4.84 13.76 4.66
CA LEU A 66 3.70 14.50 4.12
C LEU A 66 3.91 16.01 4.29
N GLU A 67 3.69 16.72 3.20
CA GLU A 67 3.50 18.17 3.15
C GLU A 67 2.04 18.44 2.80
N PHE A 68 1.49 19.59 3.17
CA PHE A 68 0.11 19.94 2.87
C PHE A 68 0.06 21.16 1.98
N ASP A 69 -0.81 21.14 0.97
CA ASP A 69 -1.07 22.32 0.16
C ASP A 69 -1.90 23.36 0.93
N GLU A 70 -2.17 24.50 0.29
CA GLU A 70 -2.95 25.60 0.88
C GLU A 70 -4.39 25.21 1.26
N ASN A 71 -4.92 24.12 0.70
CA ASN A 71 -6.25 23.60 0.98
C ASN A 71 -6.20 22.45 1.99
N GLY A 72 -5.03 22.07 2.51
CA GLY A 72 -4.91 20.97 3.47
C GLY A 72 -4.98 19.57 2.84
N VAL A 73 -4.70 19.44 1.54
CA VAL A 73 -4.54 18.14 0.87
C VAL A 73 -3.10 17.67 1.01
N PRO A 74 -2.84 16.40 1.41
CA PRO A 74 -1.48 15.91 1.58
C PRO A 74 -0.79 15.63 0.23
N MET A 75 0.47 16.04 0.16
CA MET A 75 1.45 15.72 -0.87
C MET A 75 2.57 14.90 -0.24
N ARG A 76 2.94 13.79 -0.87
CA ARG A 76 4.07 12.97 -0.42
C ARG A 76 5.37 13.55 -0.99
N ASN A 77 6.34 13.81 -0.13
CA ASN A 77 7.67 14.24 -0.58
C ASN A 77 8.50 13.02 -1.02
N TYR A 78 8.69 12.89 -2.33
CA TYR A 78 9.52 11.84 -2.93
C TYR A 78 10.93 12.34 -3.17
N ARG A 79 11.92 11.53 -2.79
CA ARG A 79 13.34 11.86 -2.94
C ARG A 79 13.74 12.34 -4.34
N ALA A 80 13.20 11.73 -5.40
CA ALA A 80 13.56 12.02 -6.79
C ALA A 80 12.61 13.02 -7.48
N HIS A 81 11.41 13.22 -6.93
CA HIS A 81 10.34 13.98 -7.60
C HIS A 81 9.81 15.15 -6.78
N GLY A 82 10.33 15.36 -5.57
CA GLY A 82 9.82 16.36 -4.63
C GLY A 82 8.40 16.05 -4.14
N PRO A 83 7.69 17.06 -3.64
CA PRO A 83 6.27 16.95 -3.28
C PRO A 83 5.42 16.56 -4.49
N GLN A 84 4.69 15.46 -4.38
CA GLN A 84 3.75 15.00 -5.40
C GLN A 84 2.42 14.60 -4.74
N TYR A 85 1.31 14.90 -5.41
CA TYR A 85 0.05 14.28 -5.02
C TYR A 85 0.11 12.78 -5.29
N ASN A 86 -0.34 12.00 -4.32
CA ASN A 86 -0.57 10.58 -4.51
C ASN A 86 -1.89 10.20 -3.82
N PRO A 87 -2.85 9.63 -4.57
CA PRO A 87 -4.20 9.33 -4.11
C PRO A 87 -4.25 8.39 -2.90
N LEU A 88 -3.24 7.52 -2.72
CA LEU A 88 -3.12 6.70 -1.53
C LEU A 88 -3.06 7.57 -0.28
N PHE A 89 -2.17 8.57 -0.25
CA PHE A 89 -1.97 9.39 0.95
C PHE A 89 -3.12 10.36 1.18
N VAL A 90 -3.76 10.85 0.11
CA VAL A 90 -4.99 11.65 0.22
C VAL A 90 -6.12 10.83 0.85
N ALA A 91 -6.39 9.63 0.32
CA ALA A 91 -7.40 8.74 0.87
C ALA A 91 -7.05 8.30 2.30
N TRP A 92 -5.79 7.95 2.56
CA TRP A 92 -5.32 7.54 3.87
C TRP A 92 -5.48 8.63 4.92
N TRP A 93 -5.09 9.88 4.59
CA TRP A 93 -5.26 11.02 5.48
C TRP A 93 -6.74 11.28 5.78
N GLY A 94 -7.61 11.11 4.78
CA GLY A 94 -9.05 11.12 4.99
C GLY A 94 -9.49 10.07 6.02
N LEU A 95 -9.14 8.79 5.80
CA LEU A 95 -9.52 7.68 6.68
C LEU A 95 -8.99 7.86 8.11
N VAL A 96 -7.76 8.38 8.28
CA VAL A 96 -7.20 8.70 9.60
C VAL A 96 -8.03 9.77 10.31
N ASN A 97 -8.41 10.84 9.61
CA ASN A 97 -9.22 11.90 10.22
C ASN A 97 -10.66 11.46 10.49
N LEU A 98 -11.24 10.60 9.64
CA LEU A 98 -12.53 9.99 9.95
C LEU A 98 -12.43 9.15 11.23
N GLU A 99 -11.38 8.34 11.39
CA GLU A 99 -11.20 7.56 12.62
C GLU A 99 -10.99 8.45 13.86
N ARG A 100 -10.27 9.58 13.71
CA ARG A 100 -10.15 10.58 14.79
C ARG A 100 -11.50 11.17 15.16
N TYR A 101 -12.31 11.56 14.18
CA TYR A 101 -13.68 12.04 14.39
C TYR A 101 -14.53 11.01 15.15
N LEU A 102 -14.50 9.74 14.75
CA LEU A 102 -15.27 8.69 15.41
C LEU A 102 -14.84 8.47 16.88
N LYS A 103 -13.60 8.80 17.24
CA LYS A 103 -13.09 8.72 18.62
C LYS A 103 -13.36 9.97 19.46
N THR A 104 -13.27 11.15 18.86
CA THR A 104 -13.26 12.43 19.60
C THR A 104 -14.49 13.30 19.36
N THR A 105 -15.29 12.99 18.34
CA THR A 105 -16.39 13.84 17.82
C THR A 105 -15.96 15.24 17.39
N ASP A 106 -14.68 15.42 17.04
CA ASP A 106 -14.15 16.70 16.56
C ASP A 106 -14.54 16.95 15.09
N GLU A 107 -15.47 17.87 14.88
CA GLU A 107 -15.99 18.25 13.56
C GLU A 107 -14.90 18.76 12.59
N GLU A 108 -13.76 19.27 13.07
CA GLU A 108 -12.64 19.63 12.19
C GLU A 108 -12.01 18.40 11.53
N CYS A 109 -11.99 17.27 12.22
CA CYS A 109 -11.54 16.00 11.65
C CYS A 109 -12.52 15.53 10.55
N LEU A 110 -13.83 15.68 10.74
CA LEU A 110 -14.82 15.33 9.72
C LEU A 110 -14.74 16.25 8.50
N LYS A 111 -14.54 17.56 8.69
CA LYS A 111 -14.27 18.51 7.60
C LYS A 111 -13.02 18.11 6.82
N THR A 112 -11.95 17.75 7.52
CA THR A 112 -10.70 17.30 6.91
C THR A 112 -10.90 16.02 6.09
N PHE A 113 -11.71 15.07 6.57
CA PHE A 113 -12.08 13.87 5.81
C PHE A 113 -12.79 14.22 4.50
N PHE A 114 -13.83 15.06 4.57
CA PHE A 114 -14.59 15.44 3.38
C PHE A 114 -13.77 16.25 2.37
N LEU A 115 -12.79 17.03 2.83
CA LEU A 115 -11.85 17.71 1.96
C LEU A 115 -11.07 16.71 1.08
N GLN A 116 -10.62 15.59 1.67
CA GLN A 116 -9.93 14.55 0.92
C GLN A 116 -10.88 13.80 -0.03
N VAL A 117 -12.10 13.50 0.41
CA VAL A 117 -13.14 12.88 -0.43
C VAL A 117 -13.43 13.74 -1.66
N GLU A 118 -13.54 15.05 -1.48
CA GLU A 118 -13.79 15.99 -2.57
C GLU A 118 -12.60 16.10 -3.53
N TRP A 119 -11.37 16.10 -3.00
CA TRP A 119 -10.17 16.03 -3.85
C TRP A 119 -10.17 14.75 -4.69
N LEU A 120 -10.44 13.59 -4.08
CA LEU A 120 -10.50 12.31 -4.79
C LEU A 120 -11.60 12.31 -5.85
N ARG A 121 -12.80 12.83 -5.54
CA ARG A 121 -13.91 12.94 -6.49
C ARG A 121 -13.55 13.81 -7.70
N THR A 122 -12.87 14.94 -7.46
CA THR A 122 -12.51 15.92 -8.51
C THR A 122 -11.31 15.47 -9.34
N ASN A 123 -10.40 14.69 -8.77
CA ASN A 123 -9.21 14.17 -9.47
C ASN A 123 -9.40 12.75 -10.04
N ALA A 124 -10.62 12.21 -10.00
CA ALA A 124 -10.96 10.95 -10.64
C ALA A 124 -10.90 11.10 -12.17
N VAL A 125 -10.17 10.19 -12.84
CA VAL A 125 -10.04 10.20 -14.30
C VAL A 125 -10.84 9.04 -14.89
N GLU A 126 -11.89 9.36 -15.65
CA GLU A 126 -12.63 8.37 -16.43
C GLU A 126 -11.89 8.09 -17.75
N ARG A 127 -11.51 6.83 -17.94
CA ARG A 127 -10.85 6.33 -19.15
C ARG A 127 -11.87 6.02 -20.24
N LYS A 128 -11.39 5.90 -21.48
CA LYS A 128 -12.22 5.55 -22.66
C LYS A 128 -12.93 4.19 -22.54
N ASP A 129 -12.36 3.28 -21.76
CA ASP A 129 -12.94 1.98 -21.48
C ASP A 129 -13.98 2.02 -20.34
N GLY A 130 -14.28 3.21 -19.83
CA GLY A 130 -15.24 3.49 -18.76
C GLY A 130 -14.75 3.09 -17.36
N ALA A 131 -13.47 2.78 -17.18
CA ALA A 131 -12.88 2.62 -15.85
C ALA A 131 -12.53 3.99 -15.26
N VAL A 132 -12.69 4.14 -13.94
CA VAL A 132 -12.23 5.34 -13.21
C VAL A 132 -10.93 5.03 -12.48
N VAL A 133 -9.95 5.93 -12.59
CA VAL A 133 -8.62 5.74 -12.00
C VAL A 133 -8.09 7.00 -11.37
N TRP A 134 -7.12 6.85 -10.46
CA TRP A 134 -6.27 7.93 -9.95
C TRP A 134 -4.81 7.68 -10.35
N PRO A 135 -4.37 8.19 -11.53
CA PRO A 135 -3.04 7.92 -12.05
C PRO A 135 -1.94 8.63 -11.27
N ILE A 136 -0.75 8.01 -11.26
CA ILE A 136 0.50 8.62 -10.85
C ILE A 136 1.23 9.15 -12.08
N TYR A 137 1.62 10.42 -12.06
CA TYR A 137 2.17 11.14 -13.22
C TYR A 137 3.71 11.27 -13.20
N PHE A 138 4.40 10.45 -12.42
CA PHE A 138 5.86 10.37 -12.42
C PHE A 138 6.33 8.91 -12.55
N ASP A 139 7.50 8.72 -13.18
CA ASP A 139 8.14 7.40 -13.30
C ASP A 139 8.49 6.85 -11.91
N TRP A 140 8.34 5.54 -11.71
CA TRP A 140 8.67 4.89 -10.44
C TRP A 140 9.44 3.59 -10.65
N GLN A 141 10.58 3.47 -9.95
CA GLN A 141 11.35 2.24 -9.82
C GLN A 141 11.02 1.51 -8.52
N GLU A 142 10.29 0.39 -8.64
CA GLU A 142 10.03 -0.54 -7.54
C GLU A 142 10.83 -1.82 -7.75
N GLY A 143 11.94 -1.98 -7.01
CA GLY A 143 12.86 -3.09 -7.24
C GLY A 143 13.38 -3.09 -8.68
N TYR A 144 13.13 -4.17 -9.44
CA TYR A 144 13.46 -4.23 -10.87
C TYR A 144 12.31 -3.77 -11.78
N CYS A 145 11.11 -3.56 -11.23
CA CYS A 145 9.98 -3.04 -11.98
C CYS A 145 10.16 -1.55 -12.23
N ARG A 146 10.12 -1.14 -13.49
CA ARG A 146 10.09 0.27 -13.87
C ARG A 146 8.72 0.62 -14.42
N LEU A 147 8.02 1.47 -13.69
CA LEU A 147 6.74 2.05 -14.08
C LEU A 147 7.00 3.38 -14.77
N ARG A 148 6.42 3.55 -15.97
CA ARG A 148 6.45 4.81 -16.69
C ARG A 148 5.14 5.55 -16.47
N ALA A 149 5.21 6.85 -16.24
CA ALA A 149 4.02 7.67 -16.12
C ALA A 149 3.21 7.72 -17.44
N PRO A 150 1.86 7.77 -17.37
CA PRO A 150 1.04 7.59 -16.18
C PRO A 150 0.84 6.10 -15.84
N TRP A 151 0.80 5.76 -14.55
CA TRP A 151 0.51 4.39 -14.07
C TRP A 151 -0.51 4.39 -12.91
N ILE A 152 -1.11 3.24 -12.62
CA ILE A 152 -2.11 3.06 -11.55
C ILE A 152 -1.66 1.97 -10.57
N SER A 153 -2.32 1.84 -9.41
CA SER A 153 -1.97 0.87 -8.37
C SER A 153 -3.21 0.18 -7.79
N ALA A 154 -3.20 -1.15 -7.63
CA ALA A 154 -4.31 -1.86 -6.99
C ALA A 154 -4.57 -1.36 -5.56
N MET A 155 -3.50 -1.11 -4.80
CA MET A 155 -3.58 -0.58 -3.45
C MET A 155 -4.25 0.79 -3.45
N TYR A 156 -3.83 1.67 -4.35
CA TYR A 156 -4.29 3.07 -4.33
C TYR A 156 -5.78 3.10 -4.71
N GLN A 157 -6.17 2.36 -5.75
CA GLN A 157 -7.58 2.19 -6.12
C GLN A 157 -8.39 1.64 -4.93
N GLY A 158 -7.90 0.61 -4.24
CA GLY A 158 -8.61 0.01 -3.11
C GLY A 158 -8.80 0.95 -1.93
N VAL A 159 -7.75 1.64 -1.49
CA VAL A 159 -7.82 2.59 -0.36
C VAL A 159 -8.70 3.81 -0.70
N VAL A 160 -8.64 4.29 -1.95
CA VAL A 160 -9.55 5.35 -2.44
C VAL A 160 -10.99 4.88 -2.40
N VAL A 161 -11.29 3.68 -2.91
CA VAL A 161 -12.64 3.09 -2.85
C VAL A 161 -13.14 3.02 -1.40
N SER A 162 -12.31 2.55 -0.46
CA SER A 162 -12.66 2.52 0.97
C SER A 162 -13.00 3.90 1.54
N ALA A 163 -12.26 4.95 1.15
CA ALA A 163 -12.54 6.32 1.59
C ALA A 163 -13.85 6.87 0.98
N LEU A 164 -14.06 6.65 -0.31
CA LEU A 164 -15.24 7.12 -1.03
C LEU A 164 -16.53 6.39 -0.59
N VAL A 165 -16.47 5.09 -0.27
CA VAL A 165 -17.60 4.34 0.31
C VAL A 165 -18.03 4.95 1.64
N ARG A 166 -17.07 5.31 2.52
CA ARG A 166 -17.38 5.99 3.78
C ARG A 166 -17.93 7.40 3.56
N GLY A 167 -17.40 8.12 2.57
CA GLY A 167 -17.94 9.41 2.13
C GLY A 167 -19.40 9.29 1.68
N TYR A 168 -19.74 8.23 0.93
CA TYR A 168 -21.10 7.92 0.52
C TYR A 168 -22.00 7.61 1.73
N ARG A 169 -21.56 6.75 2.66
CA ARG A 169 -22.33 6.38 3.86
C ARG A 169 -22.74 7.61 4.68
N ILE A 170 -21.85 8.59 4.80
CA ILE A 170 -22.11 9.80 5.60
C ILE A 170 -22.95 10.83 4.83
N SER A 171 -22.64 11.06 3.55
CA SER A 171 -23.26 12.15 2.76
C SER A 171 -24.52 11.75 1.99
N GLY A 172 -24.70 10.45 1.71
CA GLY A 172 -25.70 9.94 0.77
C GLY A 172 -25.41 10.27 -0.71
N ASP A 173 -24.24 10.85 -1.05
CA ASP A 173 -23.93 11.24 -2.42
C ASP A 173 -23.62 10.05 -3.33
N LYS A 174 -24.64 9.61 -4.07
CA LYS A 174 -24.57 8.48 -5.01
C LYS A 174 -23.48 8.61 -6.08
N ARG A 175 -22.99 9.82 -6.36
CA ARG A 175 -21.87 10.03 -7.31
C ARG A 175 -20.59 9.39 -6.81
N LEU A 176 -20.35 9.37 -5.49
CA LEU A 176 -19.17 8.72 -4.89
C LEU A 176 -19.21 7.21 -5.13
N LEU A 177 -20.38 6.58 -4.90
CA LEU A 177 -20.55 5.15 -5.13
C LEU A 177 -20.39 4.79 -6.62
N ALA A 178 -20.94 5.60 -7.52
CA ALA A 178 -20.77 5.41 -8.96
C ALA A 178 -19.28 5.49 -9.40
N LEU A 179 -18.48 6.35 -8.78
CA LEU A 179 -17.03 6.38 -9.01
C LEU A 179 -16.37 5.08 -8.54
N CYS A 180 -16.74 4.56 -7.36
CA CYS A 180 -16.18 3.31 -6.84
C CYS A 180 -16.47 2.12 -7.76
N GLU A 181 -17.70 2.00 -8.26
CA GLU A 181 -18.09 0.94 -9.19
C GLU A 181 -17.26 0.98 -10.49
N LYS A 182 -17.08 2.17 -11.08
CA LYS A 182 -16.21 2.33 -12.24
C LYS A 182 -14.73 2.10 -11.90
N ALA A 183 -14.32 2.38 -10.67
CA ALA A 183 -12.95 2.17 -10.20
C ALA A 183 -12.60 0.69 -9.99
N ALA A 184 -13.59 -0.15 -9.69
CA ALA A 184 -13.40 -1.60 -9.59
C ALA A 184 -13.06 -2.26 -10.94
N ARG A 185 -13.41 -1.64 -12.07
CA ARG A 185 -13.22 -2.22 -13.41
C ARG A 185 -11.77 -2.48 -13.79
N VAL A 186 -10.79 -1.81 -13.17
CA VAL A 186 -9.37 -2.09 -13.42
C VAL A 186 -8.91 -3.43 -12.82
N PHE A 187 -9.65 -3.97 -11.85
CA PHE A 187 -9.39 -5.28 -11.24
C PHE A 187 -9.86 -6.43 -12.14
N GLU A 188 -10.74 -6.18 -13.10
CA GLU A 188 -11.14 -7.17 -14.11
C GLU A 188 -10.05 -7.40 -15.16
N LYS A 189 -9.21 -6.38 -15.39
CA LYS A 189 -8.31 -6.24 -16.53
C LYS A 189 -6.88 -6.61 -16.20
N SER A 190 -6.21 -7.29 -17.14
CA SER A 190 -4.79 -7.58 -17.01
C SER A 190 -3.95 -6.29 -17.03
N ILE A 191 -2.69 -6.38 -16.60
CA ILE A 191 -1.74 -5.27 -16.70
C ILE A 191 -1.58 -4.79 -18.16
N GLU A 192 -1.55 -5.72 -19.11
CA GLU A 192 -1.45 -5.42 -20.55
C GLU A 192 -2.64 -4.61 -21.06
N ASP A 193 -3.83 -4.87 -20.52
CA ASP A 193 -5.06 -4.13 -20.83
C ASP A 193 -5.22 -2.85 -19.98
N GLY A 194 -4.14 -2.44 -19.31
CA GLY A 194 -4.06 -1.26 -18.45
C GLY A 194 -4.82 -1.41 -17.13
N GLY A 195 -5.04 -2.65 -16.68
CA GLY A 195 -5.58 -2.95 -15.36
C GLY A 195 -4.49 -3.21 -14.32
N VAL A 196 -4.90 -3.89 -13.26
CA VAL A 196 -4.01 -4.26 -12.13
C VAL A 196 -3.98 -5.77 -11.87
N ARG A 197 -4.71 -6.55 -12.67
CA ARG A 197 -4.86 -7.99 -12.50
C ARG A 197 -3.69 -8.73 -13.13
N THR A 198 -3.25 -9.79 -12.47
CA THR A 198 -2.45 -10.84 -13.09
C THR A 198 -3.07 -12.20 -12.82
N SER A 199 -2.72 -13.20 -13.64
CA SER A 199 -3.09 -14.58 -13.41
C SER A 199 -1.86 -15.47 -13.39
N GLU A 200 -1.74 -16.33 -12.38
CA GLU A 200 -0.68 -17.31 -12.26
C GLU A 200 -1.31 -18.68 -11.98
N ASN A 201 -1.16 -19.62 -12.91
CA ASN A 201 -1.79 -20.95 -12.84
C ASN A 201 -3.31 -20.90 -12.60
N GLY A 202 -4.00 -19.92 -13.19
CA GLY A 202 -5.44 -19.71 -13.03
C GLY A 202 -5.83 -18.93 -11.76
N LEU A 203 -4.88 -18.60 -10.88
CA LEU A 203 -5.12 -17.83 -9.67
C LEU A 203 -4.97 -16.33 -9.92
N VAL A 204 -5.86 -15.53 -9.34
CA VAL A 204 -5.91 -14.08 -9.55
C VAL A 204 -5.14 -13.33 -8.47
N LEU A 205 -4.32 -12.37 -8.89
CA LEU A 205 -3.59 -11.45 -8.01
C LEU A 205 -3.78 -10.01 -8.49
N TYR A 206 -3.71 -9.05 -7.56
CA TYR A 206 -3.77 -7.62 -7.86
C TYR A 206 -2.47 -6.93 -7.47
N GLU A 207 -1.87 -6.23 -8.44
CA GLU A 207 -0.55 -5.63 -8.27
C GLU A 207 -0.62 -4.19 -7.77
N GLU A 208 0.07 -3.92 -6.67
CA GLU A 208 0.35 -2.55 -6.24
C GLU A 208 1.13 -1.78 -7.31
N TYR A 209 2.05 -2.47 -7.99
CA TYR A 209 2.91 -1.90 -9.02
C TYR A 209 2.74 -2.75 -10.29
N PRO A 210 1.74 -2.44 -11.13
CA PRO A 210 1.37 -3.25 -12.31
C PRO A 210 2.39 -3.06 -13.44
N GLY A 211 3.55 -3.71 -13.30
CA GLY A 211 4.61 -3.69 -14.29
C GLY A 211 5.59 -4.84 -14.11
N TYR A 212 6.35 -5.14 -15.17
CA TYR A 212 7.29 -6.27 -15.20
C TYR A 212 8.74 -5.84 -14.98
N PRO A 213 9.56 -6.68 -14.31
CA PRO A 213 9.18 -7.89 -13.55
C PRO A 213 8.31 -7.57 -12.32
N LEU A 214 7.33 -8.42 -12.02
CA LEU A 214 6.31 -8.16 -10.98
C LEU A 214 6.94 -8.03 -9.57
N PRO A 215 6.75 -6.90 -8.86
CA PRO A 215 7.23 -6.74 -7.49
C PRO A 215 6.53 -7.64 -6.47
N ARG A 216 5.26 -8.01 -6.71
CA ARG A 216 4.45 -8.85 -5.81
C ARG A 216 4.45 -8.31 -4.37
N VAL A 217 4.18 -7.02 -4.18
CA VAL A 217 4.14 -6.42 -2.83
C VAL A 217 2.86 -6.85 -2.11
N LEU A 218 3.01 -7.47 -0.94
CA LEU A 218 1.90 -8.13 -0.26
C LEU A 218 0.88 -7.14 0.30
N ASP A 219 1.32 -6.11 1.03
CA ASP A 219 0.41 -5.20 1.71
C ASP A 219 -0.48 -4.45 0.71
N GLY A 220 0.08 -4.03 -0.43
CA GLY A 220 -0.72 -3.44 -1.49
C GLY A 220 -1.79 -4.37 -2.07
N PHE A 221 -1.49 -5.67 -2.22
CA PHE A 221 -2.50 -6.65 -2.61
C PHE A 221 -3.59 -6.77 -1.53
N LEU A 222 -3.21 -6.90 -0.26
CA LEU A 222 -4.16 -7.04 0.86
C LEU A 222 -5.07 -5.81 1.02
N PHE A 223 -4.53 -4.60 0.91
CA PHE A 223 -5.32 -3.36 0.94
C PHE A 223 -6.28 -3.26 -0.24
N SER A 224 -5.86 -3.72 -1.42
CA SER A 224 -6.73 -3.71 -2.60
C SER A 224 -7.97 -4.61 -2.40
N LEU A 225 -7.82 -5.75 -1.72
CA LEU A 225 -8.92 -6.65 -1.37
C LEU A 225 -9.89 -6.02 -0.38
N LEU A 226 -9.41 -5.21 0.56
CA LEU A 226 -10.29 -4.48 1.49
C LEU A 226 -11.14 -3.43 0.78
N GLY A 227 -10.59 -2.74 -0.23
CA GLY A 227 -11.36 -1.82 -1.05
C GLY A 227 -12.45 -2.52 -1.86
N LEU A 228 -12.11 -3.66 -2.48
CA LEU A 228 -13.11 -4.50 -3.17
C LEU A 228 -14.19 -5.02 -2.23
N TYR A 229 -13.81 -5.46 -1.02
CA TYR A 229 -14.76 -5.92 -0.02
C TYR A 229 -15.69 -4.80 0.48
N ASP A 230 -15.16 -3.61 0.78
CA ASP A 230 -15.97 -2.45 1.16
C ASP A 230 -17.03 -2.15 0.10
N LEU A 231 -16.63 -2.16 -1.19
CA LEU A 231 -17.55 -1.93 -2.30
C LEU A 231 -18.54 -3.08 -2.50
N ALA A 232 -18.11 -4.33 -2.35
CA ALA A 232 -18.96 -5.51 -2.50
C ALA A 232 -20.05 -5.55 -1.42
N VAL A 233 -19.69 -5.23 -0.17
CA VAL A 233 -20.65 -5.07 0.93
C VAL A 233 -21.62 -3.94 0.64
N GLU A 234 -21.13 -2.78 0.20
CA GLU A 234 -21.96 -1.60 -0.06
C GLU A 234 -22.98 -1.81 -1.19
N THR A 235 -22.55 -2.43 -2.29
CA THR A 235 -23.35 -2.54 -3.51
C THR A 235 -24.11 -3.85 -3.63
N SER A 236 -23.66 -4.90 -2.93
CA SER A 236 -24.15 -6.28 -3.07
C SER A 236 -24.08 -6.81 -4.52
N LYS A 237 -23.24 -6.22 -5.38
CA LYS A 237 -23.12 -6.64 -6.78
C LYS A 237 -22.24 -7.89 -6.92
N ALA A 238 -22.71 -8.85 -7.70
CA ALA A 238 -22.06 -10.15 -7.87
C ALA A 238 -20.68 -10.04 -8.53
N ASP A 239 -20.51 -9.15 -9.50
CA ASP A 239 -19.24 -8.92 -10.19
C ASP A 239 -18.14 -8.40 -9.24
N VAL A 240 -18.46 -7.49 -8.33
CA VAL A 240 -17.51 -7.01 -7.31
C VAL A 240 -17.19 -8.10 -6.29
N TRP A 241 -18.19 -8.88 -5.87
CA TRP A 241 -17.97 -10.06 -5.03
C TRP A 241 -17.06 -11.08 -5.70
N ASP A 242 -17.22 -11.32 -7.00
CA ASP A 242 -16.39 -12.23 -7.77
C ASP A 242 -14.93 -11.77 -7.84
N LEU A 243 -14.68 -10.47 -8.02
CA LEU A 243 -13.34 -9.89 -7.96
C LEU A 243 -12.69 -10.11 -6.59
N PHE A 244 -13.42 -9.83 -5.52
CA PHE A 244 -12.93 -10.05 -4.17
C PHE A 244 -12.63 -11.54 -3.91
N ASN A 245 -13.57 -12.43 -4.23
CA ASN A 245 -13.45 -13.86 -4.00
C ASN A 245 -12.30 -14.50 -4.78
N GLN A 246 -12.13 -14.14 -6.05
CA GLN A 246 -11.01 -14.59 -6.88
C GLN A 246 -9.66 -14.15 -6.29
N GLY A 247 -9.58 -12.91 -5.79
CA GLY A 247 -8.39 -12.41 -5.12
C GLY A 247 -8.10 -13.13 -3.80
N ILE A 248 -9.12 -13.45 -3.00
CA ILE A 248 -8.97 -14.23 -1.76
C ILE A 248 -8.51 -15.67 -2.05
N GLU A 249 -9.07 -16.29 -3.08
CA GLU A 249 -8.65 -17.61 -3.53
C GLU A 249 -7.19 -17.59 -3.98
N GLY A 250 -6.81 -16.63 -4.82
CA GLY A 250 -5.44 -16.46 -5.25
C GLY A 250 -4.49 -16.26 -4.07
N LEU A 251 -4.77 -15.28 -3.21
CA LEU A 251 -4.01 -15.01 -1.98
C LEU A 251 -3.80 -16.28 -1.15
N THR A 252 -4.86 -17.05 -0.91
CA THR A 252 -4.81 -18.26 -0.07
C THR A 252 -3.84 -19.31 -0.63
N HIS A 253 -3.80 -19.48 -1.96
CA HIS A 253 -2.95 -20.47 -2.61
C HIS A 253 -1.49 -20.04 -2.72
N VAL A 254 -1.23 -18.77 -2.98
CA VAL A 254 0.15 -18.27 -3.18
C VAL A 254 0.78 -17.69 -1.91
N LEU A 255 0.09 -17.68 -0.77
CA LEU A 255 0.54 -17.04 0.46
C LEU A 255 1.95 -17.47 0.90
N GLY A 256 2.32 -18.72 0.60
CA GLY A 256 3.65 -19.26 0.87
C GLY A 256 4.80 -18.52 0.17
N PHE A 257 4.52 -17.80 -0.92
CA PHE A 257 5.52 -16.95 -1.61
C PHE A 257 6.10 -15.89 -0.66
N TRP A 258 5.28 -15.31 0.22
CA TRP A 258 5.73 -14.31 1.18
C TRP A 258 6.18 -14.89 2.50
N ASP A 259 6.07 -16.21 2.73
CA ASP A 259 6.38 -16.78 4.04
C ASP A 259 7.89 -17.03 4.22
N TYR A 260 8.46 -16.40 5.25
CA TYR A 260 9.78 -16.74 5.76
C TYR A 260 9.63 -17.73 6.92
N ARG A 261 9.60 -19.02 6.58
CA ARG A 261 9.69 -20.16 7.52
C ARG A 261 8.62 -20.14 8.62
N GLY A 262 7.43 -19.61 8.34
CA GLY A 262 6.35 -19.45 9.31
C GLY A 262 6.69 -18.48 10.46
N LYS A 263 7.61 -17.53 10.24
CA LYS A 263 8.12 -16.60 11.29
C LYS A 263 7.99 -15.14 10.91
N TRP A 264 8.14 -14.81 9.63
CA TRP A 264 8.17 -13.46 9.11
C TRP A 264 7.68 -13.41 7.67
N SER A 265 7.47 -12.22 7.10
CA SER A 265 7.09 -12.07 5.71
C SER A 265 8.23 -11.52 4.84
N TRP A 266 8.33 -11.97 3.59
CA TRP A 266 9.07 -11.29 2.54
C TRP A 266 8.31 -10.04 2.09
N TYR A 267 9.01 -8.99 1.66
CA TYR A 267 8.34 -7.78 1.15
C TYR A 267 7.65 -8.02 -0.20
N GLY A 268 8.25 -8.90 -1.02
CA GLY A 268 7.83 -9.24 -2.38
C GLY A 268 9.00 -9.90 -3.10
N SER A 269 9.06 -9.78 -4.43
CA SER A 269 10.15 -10.33 -5.27
C SER A 269 11.50 -9.58 -5.13
N HIS A 270 11.53 -8.54 -4.30
CA HIS A 270 12.71 -7.75 -3.97
C HIS A 270 13.88 -8.53 -3.35
N GLY A 271 13.60 -9.69 -2.76
CA GLY A 271 14.60 -10.56 -2.12
C GLY A 271 15.08 -10.05 -0.75
N TYR A 272 14.23 -9.35 0.00
CA TYR A 272 14.50 -8.97 1.39
C TYR A 272 13.28 -9.14 2.29
N LEU A 273 13.54 -9.44 3.57
CA LEU A 273 12.47 -9.56 4.58
C LEU A 273 11.75 -8.24 4.77
N CYS A 274 10.42 -8.32 4.90
CA CYS A 274 9.56 -7.17 5.04
C CYS A 274 9.99 -6.27 6.21
N PRO A 275 10.07 -4.94 6.04
CA PRO A 275 10.32 -4.04 7.15
C PRO A 275 9.30 -4.25 8.26
N PRO A 276 9.67 -4.13 9.54
CA PRO A 276 8.79 -4.52 10.64
C PRO A 276 7.39 -3.89 10.69
N HIS A 277 7.24 -2.62 10.33
CA HIS A 277 5.92 -1.98 10.26
C HIS A 277 5.05 -2.62 9.18
N TYR A 278 5.59 -2.85 7.97
CA TYR A 278 4.87 -3.56 6.91
C TYR A 278 4.59 -5.02 7.28
N HIS A 279 5.50 -5.68 7.99
CA HIS A 279 5.25 -7.02 8.49
C HIS A 279 4.06 -7.05 9.45
N LYS A 280 4.03 -6.13 10.43
CA LYS A 280 2.89 -5.94 11.33
C LYS A 280 1.59 -5.68 10.55
N VAL A 281 1.62 -4.77 9.58
CA VAL A 281 0.46 -4.50 8.69
C VAL A 281 -0.03 -5.77 8.02
N ASN A 282 0.86 -6.54 7.39
CA ASN A 282 0.52 -7.80 6.73
C ASN A 282 -0.16 -8.79 7.69
N CYS A 283 0.35 -8.95 8.91
CA CYS A 283 -0.27 -9.81 9.92
C CYS A 283 -1.69 -9.36 10.27
N LEU A 284 -1.91 -8.06 10.44
CA LEU A 284 -3.23 -7.52 10.77
C LEU A 284 -4.19 -7.68 9.59
N LEU A 285 -3.77 -7.34 8.37
CA LEU A 285 -4.58 -7.44 7.17
C LEU A 285 -4.97 -8.89 6.86
N LEU A 286 -4.05 -9.86 7.01
CA LEU A 286 -4.37 -11.28 6.88
C LEU A 286 -5.39 -11.74 7.92
N ARG A 287 -5.28 -11.27 9.17
CA ARG A 287 -6.26 -11.57 10.22
C ARG A 287 -7.63 -10.97 9.89
N ILE A 288 -7.67 -9.73 9.40
CA ILE A 288 -8.89 -9.04 8.96
C ILE A 288 -9.57 -9.83 7.85
N LEU A 289 -8.84 -10.09 6.76
CA LEU A 289 -9.36 -10.82 5.60
C LEU A 289 -9.78 -12.25 5.97
N GLY A 290 -9.00 -12.93 6.82
CA GLY A 290 -9.36 -14.24 7.35
C GLY A 290 -10.68 -14.23 8.13
N ASN A 291 -10.92 -13.21 8.95
CA ASN A 291 -12.16 -13.07 9.72
C ASN A 291 -13.36 -12.78 8.83
N VAL A 292 -13.26 -11.85 7.88
CA VAL A 292 -14.40 -11.49 7.01
C VAL A 292 -14.76 -12.58 6.00
N THR A 293 -13.79 -13.43 5.63
CA THR A 293 -14.00 -14.53 4.66
C THR A 293 -14.20 -15.90 5.27
N GLY A 294 -13.91 -16.06 6.57
CA GLY A 294 -13.84 -17.37 7.22
C GLY A 294 -12.67 -18.26 6.74
N LYS A 295 -11.70 -17.70 6.00
CA LYS A 295 -10.55 -18.47 5.49
C LYS A 295 -9.49 -18.65 6.57
N GLU A 296 -9.59 -19.79 7.28
CA GLU A 296 -8.66 -20.19 8.34
C GLU A 296 -7.18 -20.19 7.93
N ALA A 297 -6.87 -20.41 6.64
CA ALA A 297 -5.49 -20.34 6.15
C ALA A 297 -4.85 -18.96 6.38
N LEU A 298 -5.61 -17.87 6.18
CA LEU A 298 -5.13 -16.50 6.39
C LEU A 298 -4.91 -16.22 7.89
N ILE A 299 -5.85 -16.66 8.73
CA ILE A 299 -5.76 -16.53 10.19
C ILE A 299 -4.55 -17.30 10.73
N ARG A 300 -4.33 -18.53 10.26
CA ARG A 300 -3.17 -19.34 10.63
C ARG A 300 -1.86 -18.66 10.24
N MET A 301 -1.77 -18.11 9.03
CA MET A 301 -0.56 -17.40 8.60
C MET A 301 -0.30 -16.16 9.44
N ALA A 302 -1.33 -15.32 9.67
CA ALA A 302 -1.24 -14.16 10.54
C ALA A 302 -0.74 -14.53 11.95
N LYS A 303 -1.24 -15.65 12.50
CA LYS A 303 -0.83 -16.19 13.80
C LYS A 303 0.61 -16.72 13.79
N SER A 304 1.06 -17.34 12.69
CA SER A 304 2.46 -17.75 12.56
C SER A 304 3.38 -16.55 12.44
N TRP A 305 2.96 -15.44 11.86
CA TRP A 305 3.80 -14.26 11.77
C TRP A 305 3.85 -13.39 13.04
N ASP A 306 3.08 -13.73 14.07
CA ASP A 306 3.09 -12.99 15.34
C ASP A 306 4.44 -13.11 16.07
N TYR A 307 5.18 -12.00 16.14
CA TYR A 307 6.50 -11.94 16.76
C TYR A 307 6.47 -12.21 18.28
N ASN A 308 5.33 -12.01 18.96
CA ASN A 308 5.21 -12.28 20.40
C ASN A 308 5.37 -13.76 20.72
N ARG A 309 5.14 -14.62 19.73
CA ARG A 309 5.29 -16.08 19.82
C ARG A 309 6.70 -16.56 19.50
N ARG A 310 7.62 -15.65 19.20
CA ARG A 310 8.97 -15.96 18.72
C ARG A 310 9.97 -16.00 19.86
N SER A 311 10.84 -17.01 19.82
CA SER A 311 11.98 -17.12 20.73
C SER A 311 12.97 -15.98 20.48
N LEU A 312 13.90 -15.74 21.42
CA LEU A 312 14.98 -14.79 21.23
C LEU A 312 15.87 -15.16 20.03
N MET A 313 16.07 -16.46 19.78
CA MET A 313 16.83 -16.95 18.63
C MET A 313 16.12 -16.66 17.31
N ASP A 314 14.80 -16.84 17.26
CA ASP A 314 13.99 -16.49 16.08
C ASP A 314 14.08 -14.98 15.80
N LYS A 315 13.97 -14.14 16.83
CA LYS A 315 14.07 -12.68 16.69
C LYS A 315 15.46 -12.27 16.21
N LEU A 316 16.52 -12.88 16.74
CA LEU A 316 17.88 -12.64 16.28
C LEU A 316 18.09 -13.08 14.82
N GLU A 317 17.58 -14.26 14.44
CA GLU A 317 17.60 -14.76 13.07
C GLU A 317 16.91 -13.76 12.12
N ILE A 318 15.69 -13.34 12.44
CA ILE A 318 14.92 -12.38 11.65
C ILE A 318 15.70 -11.07 11.49
N PHE A 319 16.23 -10.53 12.58
CA PHE A 319 17.00 -9.27 12.55
C PHE A 319 18.24 -9.38 11.66
N ILE A 320 19.02 -10.46 11.79
CA ILE A 320 20.22 -10.69 10.97
C ILE A 320 19.85 -10.85 9.50
N VAL A 321 18.88 -11.72 9.19
CA VAL A 321 18.46 -11.99 7.81
C VAL A 321 17.84 -10.75 7.17
N PHE A 322 17.01 -10.00 7.90
CA PHE A 322 16.49 -8.71 7.46
C PHE A 322 17.63 -7.75 7.11
N THR A 323 18.58 -7.56 8.03
CA THR A 323 19.70 -6.64 7.85
C THR A 323 20.55 -7.03 6.65
N LEU A 324 20.90 -8.31 6.50
CA LEU A 324 21.71 -8.80 5.39
C LEU A 324 20.97 -8.64 4.06
N THR A 325 19.74 -9.15 3.98
CA THR A 325 18.98 -9.15 2.72
C THR A 325 18.58 -7.75 2.28
N LYS A 326 18.18 -6.85 3.19
CA LYS A 326 17.85 -5.47 2.87
C LYS A 326 19.07 -4.68 2.40
N ASN A 327 20.23 -4.86 3.04
CA ASN A 327 21.47 -4.20 2.61
C ASN A 327 22.00 -4.77 1.29
N TRP A 328 21.87 -6.08 1.07
CA TRP A 328 22.17 -6.67 -0.23
C TRP A 328 21.27 -6.13 -1.33
N ALA A 329 19.97 -6.03 -1.07
CA ALA A 329 18.99 -5.47 -1.98
C ALA A 329 19.32 -4.00 -2.33
N ARG A 330 19.77 -3.19 -1.37
CA ARG A 330 20.22 -1.81 -1.62
C ARG A 330 21.36 -1.69 -2.61
N LEU A 331 22.25 -2.67 -2.66
CA LEU A 331 23.41 -2.65 -3.55
C LEU A 331 23.06 -3.13 -4.96
N ARG A 332 22.13 -4.09 -5.08
CA ARG A 332 21.76 -4.69 -6.37
C ARG A 332 20.60 -3.99 -7.09
N LEU A 333 19.62 -3.47 -6.35
CA LEU A 333 18.38 -2.97 -6.94
C LEU A 333 18.59 -1.58 -7.55
N PRO A 334 18.02 -1.32 -8.74
CA PRO A 334 17.92 0.02 -9.30
C PRO A 334 17.24 1.01 -8.34
N ARG A 335 17.52 2.31 -8.50
CA ARG A 335 16.91 3.37 -7.68
C ARG A 335 16.43 4.51 -8.56
N ASN A 336 15.36 5.18 -8.11
CA ASN A 336 14.94 6.49 -8.60
C ASN A 336 15.96 7.58 -8.30
#